data_AF-A0A917U7E3-F1
#
_entry.id   AF-A0A917U7E3-F1
#
_cell.length_a   1.000
_cell.length_b   1.000
_cell.length_c   1.000
_cell.angle_alpha   90.00
_cell.angle_beta   90.00
_cell.angle_gamma   90.00
#
_symmetry.space_group_name_H-M   'P 1'
#
loop_
_entity.id
_entity.type
_entity.pdbx_description
1 polymer ?
#
loop_
_entity_poly.entity_id
_entity_poly.type
_entity_poly.pdbx_seq_one_letter_code
_entity_poly.pdbx_strand_id
1 'polypeptide(L)'
;MSSGPSVDGLEWGIFGKLVEYVESVPDSRIEVSDGAYRTPDGCFGFPPRRRGPEPLRFVGRVTLTAYEGMLRVVLLNPSLELTPSGGGSILTENPHRQGDFTPIAALGPATIDGGACTAPATLTSAGTGWLSDGRYPVGQTVDPVRWRYES
;
A
#
# COMPACT_ATOMS: atom_id res chain seq x y z
N MET A 1 -13.25 -23.04 -15.82
CA MET A 1 -13.08 -22.63 -14.40
C MET A 1 -12.16 -21.42 -14.43
N SER A 2 -12.70 -20.22 -14.31
CA SER A 2 -11.89 -18.99 -14.29
C SER A 2 -11.36 -18.81 -12.88
N SER A 3 -10.08 -19.12 -12.66
CA SER A 3 -9.37 -18.62 -11.50
C SER A 3 -9.36 -17.09 -11.61
N GLY A 4 -10.00 -16.39 -10.67
CA GLY A 4 -9.77 -14.96 -10.50
C GLY A 4 -8.28 -14.70 -10.30
N PRO A 5 -7.77 -13.49 -10.60
CA PRO A 5 -6.35 -13.21 -10.51
C PRO A 5 -5.85 -13.62 -9.12
N SER A 6 -4.98 -14.62 -9.09
CA SER A 6 -4.20 -14.96 -7.92
C SER A 6 -3.29 -13.78 -7.65
N VAL A 7 -3.57 -12.99 -6.62
CA VAL A 7 -2.61 -11.99 -6.13
C VAL A 7 -1.32 -12.76 -5.90
N ASP A 8 -0.24 -12.40 -6.57
CA ASP A 8 1.09 -12.98 -6.37
C ASP A 8 2.00 -11.78 -6.11
N GLY A 9 1.93 -11.26 -4.88
CA GLY A 9 2.37 -9.90 -4.55
C GLY A 9 1.53 -9.25 -3.44
N LEU A 10 1.56 -7.91 -3.40
CA LEU A 10 0.80 -7.06 -2.49
C LEU A 10 -0.26 -6.29 -3.28
N GLU A 11 -1.47 -6.20 -2.76
CA GLU A 11 -2.53 -5.32 -3.26
C GLU A 11 -3.05 -4.42 -2.14
N TRP A 12 -3.17 -3.13 -2.44
CA TRP A 12 -3.69 -2.16 -1.50
C TRP A 12 -4.36 -0.98 -2.21
N GLY A 13 -5.54 -0.58 -1.75
CA GLY A 13 -6.23 0.63 -2.22
C GLY A 13 -5.68 1.93 -1.63
N ILE A 14 -4.70 1.86 -0.73
CA ILE A 14 -4.19 2.96 0.09
C ILE A 14 -5.27 3.48 1.03
N PHE A 15 -6.20 4.27 0.50
CA PHE A 15 -7.39 4.75 1.19
C PHE A 15 -8.40 5.23 0.14
N GLY A 16 -9.41 4.41 -0.15
CA GLY A 16 -10.32 4.61 -1.28
C GLY A 16 -10.94 6.01 -1.32
N LYS A 17 -11.31 6.57 -0.16
CA LYS A 17 -11.85 7.94 -0.05
C LYS A 17 -10.88 9.01 -0.57
N LEU A 18 -9.59 8.86 -0.32
CA LEU A 18 -8.59 9.80 -0.84
C LEU A 18 -8.39 9.59 -2.34
N VAL A 19 -8.31 8.34 -2.79
CA VAL A 19 -8.12 8.00 -4.20
C VAL A 19 -9.29 8.54 -5.05
N GLU A 20 -10.53 8.27 -4.63
CA GLU A 20 -11.75 8.79 -5.26
C GLU A 20 -11.78 10.33 -5.27
N TYR A 21 -11.37 10.95 -4.16
CA TYR A 21 -11.28 12.41 -4.08
C TYR A 21 -10.26 12.96 -5.10
N VAL A 22 -9.06 12.38 -5.15
CA VAL A 22 -8.02 12.77 -6.13
C VAL A 22 -8.57 12.64 -7.54
N GLU A 23 -9.16 11.50 -7.89
CA GLU A 23 -9.73 11.26 -9.23
C GLU A 23 -10.83 12.26 -9.63
N SER A 24 -11.54 12.83 -8.66
CA SER A 24 -12.56 13.84 -8.92
C SER A 24 -12.00 15.25 -9.20
N VAL A 25 -10.72 15.50 -8.90
CA VAL A 25 -10.08 16.80 -9.14
C VAL A 25 -9.65 16.89 -10.61
N PRO A 26 -10.08 17.94 -11.37
CA PRO A 26 -9.82 18.06 -12.81
C PRO A 26 -8.36 17.94 -13.25
N ASP A 27 -7.43 18.48 -12.45
CA ASP A 27 -5.99 18.48 -12.72
C ASP A 27 -5.23 17.47 -11.86
N SER A 28 -5.90 16.40 -11.42
CA SER A 28 -5.26 15.31 -10.71
C SER A 28 -4.50 14.38 -11.64
N ARG A 29 -3.59 13.61 -11.04
CA ARG A 29 -2.90 12.52 -11.72
C ARG A 29 -2.65 11.37 -10.77
N ILE A 30 -2.88 10.16 -11.27
CA ILE A 30 -2.48 8.92 -10.63
C ILE A 30 -1.52 8.21 -11.57
N GLU A 31 -0.27 8.09 -11.14
CA GLU A 31 0.79 7.44 -11.92
C GLU A 31 1.19 6.13 -11.25
N VAL A 32 1.20 5.05 -12.02
CA VAL A 32 1.76 3.75 -11.64
C VAL A 32 3.00 3.47 -12.50
N SER A 33 4.09 3.04 -11.88
CA SER A 33 5.39 2.83 -12.55
C SER A 33 6.25 1.81 -11.80
N ASP A 34 7.42 1.50 -12.36
CA ASP A 34 8.44 0.62 -11.76
C ASP A 34 7.93 -0.78 -11.37
N GLY A 35 6.91 -1.27 -12.08
CA GLY A 35 6.31 -2.58 -11.86
C GLY A 35 4.98 -2.56 -11.07
N ALA A 36 4.61 -1.44 -10.46
CA ALA A 36 3.27 -1.28 -9.91
C ALA A 36 2.23 -1.25 -11.05
N TYR A 37 1.04 -1.77 -10.76
CA TYR A 37 -0.07 -1.80 -11.69
C TYR A 37 -1.39 -1.47 -10.98
N ARG A 38 -2.40 -1.09 -11.75
CA ARG A 38 -3.76 -0.90 -11.23
C ARG A 38 -4.56 -2.19 -11.45
N THR A 39 -5.26 -2.66 -10.43
CA THR A 39 -6.10 -3.84 -10.50
C THR A 39 -7.50 -3.49 -11.05
N PRO A 40 -8.28 -4.46 -11.56
CA PRO A 40 -9.64 -4.21 -12.05
C PRO A 40 -10.62 -3.65 -11.01
N ASP A 41 -10.39 -3.93 -9.72
CA ASP A 41 -11.17 -3.41 -8.59
C ASP A 41 -10.68 -2.05 -8.07
N GLY A 42 -9.70 -1.43 -8.75
CA GLY A 42 -9.24 -0.07 -8.47
C GLY A 42 -8.11 0.03 -7.44
N CYS A 43 -7.67 -1.08 -6.84
CA CYS A 43 -6.49 -1.16 -5.99
C CYS A 43 -5.17 -1.01 -6.78
N PHE A 44 -4.07 -0.91 -6.05
CA PHE A 44 -2.72 -0.93 -6.61
C PHE A 44 -2.02 -2.24 -6.26
N GLY A 45 -1.51 -2.92 -7.28
CA GLY A 45 -0.73 -4.15 -7.16
C GLY A 45 0.77 -3.90 -7.24
N PHE A 46 1.53 -4.61 -6.40
CA PHE A 46 2.99 -4.53 -6.31
C PHE A 46 3.59 -5.95 -6.35
N PRO A 47 4.36 -6.29 -7.40
CA PRO A 47 5.05 -7.57 -7.49
C PRO A 47 6.12 -7.74 -6.39
N PRO A 48 6.44 -8.98 -5.98
CA PRO A 48 7.52 -9.23 -5.03
C PRO A 48 8.90 -8.90 -5.63
N ARG A 49 9.77 -8.20 -4.88
CA ARG A 49 11.12 -7.82 -5.33
C ARG A 49 12.06 -9.02 -5.47
N ARG A 50 12.04 -9.91 -4.47
CA ARG A 50 12.70 -11.22 -4.42
C ARG A 50 11.98 -12.07 -3.37
N ARG A 51 11.83 -13.37 -3.65
CA ARG A 51 11.34 -14.33 -2.66
C ARG A 51 12.40 -14.50 -1.55
N GLY A 52 12.03 -14.36 -0.29
CA GLY A 52 12.95 -14.33 0.85
C GLY A 52 12.22 -14.20 2.19
N PRO A 53 12.95 -14.36 3.32
CA PRO A 53 12.38 -14.21 4.64
C PRO A 53 11.92 -12.76 4.88
N GLU A 54 11.14 -12.57 5.94
CA GLU A 54 10.74 -11.24 6.37
C GLU A 54 11.93 -10.28 6.51
N PRO A 55 11.73 -9.00 6.19
CA PRO A 55 10.48 -8.39 5.73
C PRO A 55 10.14 -8.68 4.27
N LEU A 56 8.83 -8.84 3.96
CA LEU A 56 8.36 -9.07 2.61
C LEU A 56 8.50 -7.78 1.80
N ARG A 57 9.32 -7.80 0.74
CA ARG A 57 9.61 -6.62 -0.09
C ARG A 57 8.92 -6.71 -1.45
N PHE A 58 8.28 -5.63 -1.86
CA PHE A 58 7.62 -5.49 -3.14
C PHE A 58 8.27 -4.35 -3.96
N VAL A 59 8.02 -4.34 -5.26
CA VAL A 59 8.50 -3.30 -6.18
C VAL A 59 7.35 -2.52 -6.78
N GLY A 60 7.64 -1.27 -7.10
CA GLY A 60 6.74 -0.41 -7.84
C GLY A 60 6.49 0.91 -7.15
N ARG A 61 5.88 1.81 -7.91
CA ARG A 61 5.63 3.18 -7.48
C ARG A 61 4.21 3.58 -7.86
N VAL A 62 3.49 4.10 -6.88
CA VAL A 62 2.23 4.83 -7.07
C VAL A 62 2.45 6.26 -6.63
N THR A 63 2.08 7.23 -7.47
CA THR A 63 2.10 8.64 -7.13
C THR A 63 0.71 9.24 -7.39
N LEU A 64 0.09 9.77 -6.33
CA LEU A 64 -1.14 10.54 -6.40
C LEU A 64 -0.77 12.02 -6.34
N THR A 65 -1.24 12.83 -7.28
CA THR A 65 -1.06 14.30 -7.26
C THR A 65 -2.37 15.01 -7.53
N ALA A 66 -2.61 16.11 -6.82
CA ALA A 66 -3.72 17.04 -7.09
C ALA A 66 -3.31 18.47 -6.74
N TYR A 67 -4.12 19.46 -7.17
CA TYR A 67 -3.89 20.89 -6.91
C TYR A 67 -2.48 21.35 -7.27
N GLU A 68 -2.07 21.11 -8.52
CA GLU A 68 -0.74 21.48 -9.04
C GLU A 68 0.43 20.92 -8.20
N GLY A 69 0.22 19.78 -7.55
CA GLY A 69 1.22 19.07 -6.76
C GLY A 69 1.25 19.44 -5.27
N MET A 70 0.35 20.32 -4.80
CA MET A 70 0.20 20.59 -3.36
C MET A 70 -0.17 19.34 -2.59
N LEU A 71 -1.07 18.51 -3.13
CA LEU A 71 -1.27 17.17 -2.63
C LEU A 71 -0.36 16.23 -3.40
N ARG A 72 0.54 15.53 -2.71
CA ARG A 72 1.38 14.49 -3.31
C ARG A 72 1.60 13.32 -2.36
N VAL A 73 1.06 12.16 -2.72
CA VAL A 73 1.27 10.90 -1.99
C VAL A 73 2.10 9.97 -2.84
N VAL A 74 3.16 9.40 -2.27
CA VAL A 74 4.06 8.49 -2.97
C VAL A 74 4.16 7.19 -2.18
N LEU A 75 3.64 6.09 -2.75
CA LEU A 75 3.92 4.74 -2.28
C LEU A 75 5.00 4.14 -3.15
N LEU A 76 6.18 3.93 -2.59
CA LEU A 76 7.36 3.42 -3.29
C LEU A 76 7.85 2.14 -2.64
N ASN A 77 8.03 1.09 -3.44
CA ASN A 77 8.59 -0.20 -3.06
C ASN A 77 8.08 -0.67 -1.70
N PRO A 78 6.75 -0.87 -1.55
CA PRO A 78 6.17 -1.14 -0.24
C PRO A 78 6.75 -2.41 0.36
N SER A 79 6.71 -2.47 1.69
CA SER A 79 7.17 -3.60 2.46
C SER A 79 6.19 -3.98 3.55
N LEU A 80 6.12 -5.27 3.86
CA LEU A 80 5.43 -5.77 5.04
C LEU A 80 6.44 -6.27 6.08
N GLU A 81 6.33 -5.74 7.28
CA GLU A 81 6.97 -6.28 8.49
C GLU A 81 5.87 -6.90 9.34
N LEU A 82 5.78 -8.23 9.34
CA LEU A 82 4.75 -8.93 10.11
C LEU A 82 5.27 -9.28 11.50
N THR A 83 4.34 -9.45 12.44
CA THR A 83 4.68 -9.90 13.79
C THR A 83 4.27 -11.36 13.97
N PRO A 84 4.94 -12.12 14.87
CA PRO A 84 4.52 -13.48 15.21
C PRO A 84 3.09 -13.58 15.75
N SER A 85 2.54 -12.47 16.26
CA SER A 85 1.15 -12.36 16.74
C SER A 85 0.11 -12.18 15.62
N GLY A 86 0.52 -12.16 14.35
CA GLY A 86 -0.36 -12.09 13.18
C GLY A 86 -0.73 -10.68 12.71
N GLY A 87 -0.17 -9.65 13.34
CA GLY A 87 -0.28 -8.25 12.88
C GLY A 87 0.95 -7.83 12.08
N GLY A 88 1.19 -6.52 11.97
CA GLY A 88 2.38 -6.02 11.29
C GLY A 88 2.35 -4.53 10.99
N SER A 89 3.16 -4.12 10.03
CA SER A 89 3.17 -2.78 9.46
C SER A 89 3.42 -2.84 7.97
N ILE A 90 2.75 -1.96 7.23
CA ILE A 90 3.12 -1.63 5.86
C ILE A 90 4.00 -0.39 5.87
N LEU A 91 5.13 -0.48 5.17
CA LEU A 91 6.12 0.58 5.06
C LEU A 91 6.27 1.00 3.60
N THR A 92 6.62 2.26 3.39
CA THR A 92 7.05 2.79 2.08
C THR A 92 8.52 3.18 2.12
N GLU A 93 9.24 2.96 1.04
CA GLU A 93 10.62 3.43 0.89
C GLU A 93 10.65 4.95 0.68
N ASN A 94 11.64 5.61 1.26
CA ASN A 94 11.88 7.04 1.09
C ASN A 94 12.40 7.31 -0.34
N PRO A 95 11.73 8.15 -1.14
CA PRO A 95 12.15 8.43 -2.52
C PRO A 95 13.50 9.16 -2.63
N HIS A 96 14.01 9.72 -1.54
CA HIS A 96 15.28 10.44 -1.48
C HIS A 96 16.41 9.64 -0.82
N ARG A 97 16.10 8.49 -0.20
CA ARG A 97 17.07 7.67 0.51
C ARG A 97 16.73 6.19 0.37
N GLN A 98 17.37 5.53 -0.58
CA GLN A 98 17.18 4.10 -0.82
C GLN A 98 17.49 3.28 0.45
N GLY A 99 16.65 2.28 0.73
CA GLY A 99 16.74 1.41 1.90
C GLY A 99 16.19 2.00 3.19
N ASP A 100 15.76 3.27 3.19
CA ASP A 100 15.10 3.92 4.33
C ASP A 100 13.58 3.74 4.20
N PHE A 101 12.95 3.14 5.20
CA PHE A 101 11.53 2.76 5.17
C PHE A 101 10.76 3.45 6.28
N THR A 102 9.60 4.00 5.94
CA THR A 102 8.70 4.65 6.89
C THR A 102 7.44 3.80 7.09
N PRO A 103 7.09 3.41 8.33
CA PRO A 103 5.86 2.66 8.59
C PRO A 103 4.66 3.60 8.48
N ILE A 104 3.79 3.36 7.48
CA ILE A 104 2.68 4.26 7.13
C ILE A 104 1.31 3.72 7.60
N ALA A 105 1.15 2.42 7.75
CA ALA A 105 -0.01 1.86 8.42
C ALA A 105 0.35 0.63 9.27
N ALA A 106 -0.30 0.51 10.42
CA ALA A 106 -0.27 -0.68 11.25
C ALA A 106 -1.29 -1.69 10.73
N LEU A 107 -0.94 -2.97 10.75
CA LEU A 107 -1.78 -4.08 10.33
C LEU A 107 -2.30 -4.81 11.56
N GLY A 108 -3.62 -5.01 11.60
CA GLY A 108 -4.24 -5.92 12.56
C GLY A 108 -4.06 -7.39 12.17
N PRO A 109 -4.65 -8.32 12.93
CA PRO A 109 -4.57 -9.75 12.64
C PRO A 109 -5.02 -10.08 11.21
N ALA A 110 -4.18 -10.79 10.48
CA ALA A 110 -4.49 -11.23 9.12
C ALA A 110 -5.45 -12.43 9.12
N THR A 111 -6.41 -12.44 8.21
CA THR A 111 -7.18 -13.62 7.83
C THR A 111 -6.53 -14.28 6.62
N ILE A 112 -6.61 -15.62 6.55
CA ILE A 112 -6.04 -16.41 5.45
C ILE A 112 -7.17 -17.14 4.73
N ASP A 113 -7.25 -16.96 3.41
CA ASP A 113 -8.19 -17.66 2.54
C ASP A 113 -7.51 -18.05 1.22
N GLY A 114 -7.53 -19.35 0.88
CA GLY A 114 -6.91 -19.86 -0.34
C GLY A 114 -5.44 -19.45 -0.53
N GLY A 115 -4.68 -19.30 0.57
CA GLY A 115 -3.28 -18.86 0.56
C GLY A 115 -3.07 -17.35 0.42
N ALA A 116 -4.12 -16.55 0.23
CA ALA A 116 -4.04 -15.09 0.32
C ALA A 116 -4.29 -14.64 1.77
N CYS A 117 -3.48 -13.70 2.23
CA CYS A 117 -3.62 -13.02 3.51
C CYS A 117 -4.32 -11.67 3.31
N THR A 118 -5.21 -11.30 4.23
CA THR A 118 -5.84 -9.97 4.28
C THR A 118 -5.78 -9.44 5.69
N ALA A 119 -5.25 -8.23 5.88
CA ALA A 119 -5.20 -7.58 7.20
C ALA A 119 -5.89 -6.21 7.17
N PRO A 120 -6.68 -5.86 8.20
CA PRO A 120 -7.16 -4.50 8.37
C PRO A 120 -5.98 -3.56 8.65
N ALA A 121 -6.04 -2.32 8.17
CA ALA A 121 -4.97 -1.35 8.30
C ALA A 121 -5.45 -0.03 8.94
N THR A 122 -4.60 0.58 9.76
CA THR A 122 -4.82 1.90 10.36
C THR A 122 -3.58 2.78 10.26
N LEU A 123 -3.74 4.08 10.06
CA LEU A 123 -2.61 5.00 9.91
C LEU A 123 -1.75 5.06 11.18
N THR A 124 -0.43 4.99 10.99
CA THR A 124 0.56 5.34 12.02
C THR A 124 0.71 6.86 12.13
N SER A 125 1.47 7.35 13.12
CA SER A 125 1.85 8.77 13.20
C SER A 125 2.62 9.27 11.97
N ALA A 126 3.41 8.43 11.31
CA ALA A 126 4.11 8.84 10.09
C ALA A 126 3.17 8.75 8.86
N GLY A 127 2.24 7.79 8.88
CA GLY A 127 1.22 7.62 7.85
C GLY A 127 0.28 8.81 7.69
N THR A 128 -0.06 9.49 8.78
CA THR A 128 -0.92 10.69 8.72
C THR A 128 -0.25 11.81 7.92
N GLY A 129 1.04 12.07 8.16
CA GLY A 129 1.83 13.03 7.40
C GLY A 129 1.99 12.61 5.95
N TRP A 130 2.33 11.34 5.73
CA TRP A 130 2.50 10.77 4.39
C TRP A 130 1.24 10.85 3.50
N LEU A 131 0.05 10.62 4.06
CA LEU A 131 -1.18 10.49 3.28
C LEU A 131 -1.80 11.85 2.88
N SER A 132 -1.73 12.85 3.75
CA SER A 132 -2.43 14.13 3.53
C SER A 132 -1.99 15.23 4.50
N ASP A 133 -0.71 15.30 4.85
CA ASP A 133 -0.14 16.29 5.78
C ASP A 133 -0.90 16.37 7.12
N GLY A 134 -1.37 15.22 7.61
CA GLY A 134 -2.04 15.10 8.92
C GLY A 134 -3.54 15.33 8.92
N ARG A 135 -4.21 15.48 7.75
CA ARG A 135 -5.67 15.65 7.69
C ARG A 135 -6.45 14.44 8.22
N TYR A 136 -5.83 13.26 8.19
CA TYR A 136 -6.40 12.04 8.78
C TYR A 136 -5.67 11.69 10.09
N PRO A 137 -6.39 11.37 11.18
CA PRO A 137 -5.77 11.13 12.49
C PRO A 137 -5.06 9.78 12.56
N VAL A 138 -4.17 9.63 13.56
CA VAL A 138 -3.56 8.34 13.90
C VAL A 138 -4.66 7.35 14.27
N GLY A 139 -4.54 6.12 13.80
CA GLY A 139 -5.57 5.09 13.99
C GLY A 139 -6.73 5.18 12.98
N GLN A 140 -6.73 6.16 12.07
CA GLN A 140 -7.70 6.20 10.97
C GLN A 140 -7.67 4.90 10.19
N THR A 141 -8.81 4.22 10.10
CA THR A 141 -8.97 3.04 9.25
C THR A 141 -8.82 3.44 7.79
N VAL A 142 -7.98 2.69 7.10
CA VAL A 142 -7.75 2.77 5.66
C VAL A 142 -8.04 1.42 5.02
N ASP A 143 -7.84 1.31 3.71
CA ASP A 143 -8.20 0.08 3.00
C ASP A 143 -7.41 -1.11 3.54
N PRO A 144 -8.01 -2.31 3.62
CA PRO A 144 -7.29 -3.49 4.05
C PRO A 144 -6.16 -3.82 3.06
N VAL A 145 -5.06 -4.34 3.59
CA VAL A 145 -3.92 -4.79 2.80
C VAL A 145 -4.10 -6.27 2.49
N ARG A 146 -3.94 -6.63 1.22
CA ARG A 146 -3.97 -8.02 0.76
C ARG A 146 -2.60 -8.41 0.25
N TRP A 147 -2.17 -9.63 0.54
CA TRP A 147 -0.95 -10.16 -0.06
C TRP A 147 -1.04 -11.66 -0.18
N ARG A 148 -0.31 -12.20 -1.14
CA ARG A 148 0.02 -13.62 -1.18
C ARG A 148 1.51 -13.72 -1.34
N TYR A 149 2.07 -14.66 -0.61
CA TYR A 149 3.48 -14.98 -0.69
C TYR A 149 3.60 -16.49 -0.63
N GLU A 150 3.58 -17.15 -1.79
CA GLU A 150 3.88 -18.58 -1.84
C GLU A 150 5.37 -18.77 -1.49
N SER A 151 5.62 -19.59 -0.47
CA SER A 151 6.94 -20.09 -0.10
C SER A 151 7.48 -21.04 -1.17
#